data_AF-A0A821LUN8-F1
#
_entry.id   AF-A0A821LUN8-F1
#
_cell.length_a   1.000
_cell.length_b   1.000
_cell.length_c   1.000
_cell.angle_alpha   90.00
_cell.angle_beta   90.00
_cell.angle_gamma   90.00
#
_symmetry.space_group_name_H-M   'P 1'
#
loop_
_entity.id
_entity.type
_entity.pdbx_description
1 polymer ?
#
loop_
_entity_poly.entity_id
_entity_poly.type
_entity_poly.pdbx_seq_one_letter_code
_entity_poly.pdbx_strand_id
1 'polypeptide(L)'
;MTMGSDFQCEYASVWFKNLDKLIKYVNAQQVNGSDVNVFYSTPSCYLYALNKAGLTWPSKTDDFFPIAQNPHGFWTGYFTSRAALKRYERYSNNILQATRQLNALSEINLRSSIFHLSEAMGVAQHHDAVSGTEKQHVADDYAQRLSQGIDIAA
;
A
#
# COMPACT_ATOMS: atom_id res chain seq x y z
N MET A 1 -5.86 -17.71 0.69
CA MET A 1 -7.03 -17.06 0.04
C MET A 1 -7.20 -15.68 0.65
N THR A 2 -7.37 -14.65 -0.17
CA THR A 2 -7.63 -13.27 0.29
C THR A 2 -9.14 -12.99 0.28
N MET A 3 -9.72 -12.74 1.45
CA MET A 3 -11.18 -12.52 1.60
C MET A 3 -11.48 -11.02 1.73
N GLY A 4 -11.52 -10.33 0.59
CA GLY A 4 -11.79 -8.90 0.51
C GLY A 4 -11.52 -8.33 -0.87
N SER A 5 -11.83 -7.05 -1.05
CA SER A 5 -11.57 -6.25 -2.26
C SER A 5 -11.61 -4.75 -1.89
N ASP A 6 -11.55 -3.87 -2.89
CA ASP A 6 -11.54 -2.43 -2.72
C ASP A 6 -12.72 -1.97 -1.84
N PHE A 7 -12.39 -1.27 -0.75
CA PHE A 7 -13.34 -0.69 0.21
C PHE A 7 -14.39 -1.67 0.76
N GLN A 8 -14.08 -2.97 0.81
CA GLN A 8 -14.93 -3.98 1.46
C GLN A 8 -14.82 -3.93 3.00
N CYS A 9 -15.68 -4.72 3.65
CA CYS A 9 -15.78 -4.84 5.12
C CYS A 9 -16.34 -3.61 5.86
N GLU A 10 -16.93 -2.63 5.18
CA GLU A 10 -17.67 -1.54 5.82
C GLU A 10 -18.78 -2.07 6.74
N TYR A 11 -19.54 -3.06 6.28
CA TYR A 11 -20.44 -3.85 7.12
C TYR A 11 -19.88 -5.27 7.35
N ALA A 12 -18.83 -5.33 8.17
CA ALA A 12 -18.04 -6.54 8.42
C ALA A 12 -18.85 -7.75 8.91
N SER A 13 -19.98 -7.55 9.58
CA SER A 13 -20.80 -8.65 10.12
C SER A 13 -21.30 -9.60 9.03
N VAL A 14 -21.57 -9.11 7.80
CA VAL A 14 -21.99 -9.95 6.67
C VAL A 14 -20.88 -10.89 6.23
N TRP A 15 -19.64 -10.39 6.21
CA TRP A 15 -18.46 -11.19 5.89
C TRP A 15 -18.23 -12.27 6.95
N PHE A 16 -18.11 -11.87 8.21
CA PHE A 16 -17.81 -12.80 9.31
C PHE A 16 -18.91 -13.85 9.51
N LYS A 17 -20.20 -13.47 9.43
CA LYS A 17 -21.31 -14.42 9.57
C LYS A 17 -21.29 -15.52 8.50
N ASN A 18 -20.92 -15.18 7.26
CA ASN A 18 -20.85 -16.16 6.18
C ASN A 18 -19.54 -16.97 6.22
N LEU A 19 -18.42 -16.35 6.58
CA LEU A 19 -17.15 -17.02 6.78
C LEU A 19 -17.22 -18.04 7.93
N ASP A 20 -17.88 -17.71 9.04
CA ASP A 20 -18.08 -18.63 10.16
C ASP A 20 -18.88 -19.88 9.73
N LYS A 21 -19.92 -19.69 8.92
CA LYS A 21 -20.69 -20.80 8.34
C LYS A 21 -19.82 -21.64 7.42
N LEU A 22 -19.06 -21.01 6.51
CA LEU A 22 -18.14 -21.71 5.62
C LEU A 22 -17.12 -22.53 6.41
N ILE A 23 -16.47 -21.93 7.39
CA ILE A 23 -15.49 -22.61 8.26
C ILE A 23 -16.14 -23.81 8.95
N LYS A 24 -17.30 -23.61 9.58
CA LYS A 24 -18.03 -24.67 10.28
C LYS A 24 -18.37 -25.83 9.35
N TYR A 25 -19.00 -25.55 8.22
CA TYR A 25 -19.54 -26.60 7.36
C TYR A 25 -18.49 -27.28 6.49
N VAL A 26 -17.43 -26.57 6.06
CA VAL A 26 -16.32 -27.18 5.33
C VAL A 26 -15.53 -28.10 6.26
N ASN A 27 -15.16 -27.65 7.46
CA ASN A 27 -14.41 -28.49 8.38
C ASN A 27 -15.24 -29.68 8.88
N ALA A 28 -16.57 -29.54 9.01
CA ALA A 28 -17.43 -30.66 9.35
C ALA A 28 -17.39 -31.80 8.31
N GLN A 29 -17.07 -31.53 7.03
CA GLN A 29 -16.95 -32.57 6.00
C GLN A 29 -15.72 -33.47 6.19
N GLN A 30 -14.82 -33.15 7.13
CA GLN A 30 -13.72 -34.04 7.50
C GLN A 30 -14.23 -35.39 8.02
N VAL A 31 -15.41 -35.42 8.66
CA VAL A 31 -16.05 -36.69 9.08
C VAL A 31 -16.47 -37.56 7.89
N ASN A 32 -16.66 -36.94 6.72
CA ASN A 32 -17.01 -37.58 5.46
C ASN A 32 -15.76 -37.78 4.57
N GLY A 33 -14.56 -37.65 5.13
CA GLY A 33 -13.28 -37.90 4.43
C GLY A 33 -12.71 -36.72 3.65
N SER A 34 -13.16 -35.49 3.90
CA SER A 34 -12.51 -34.30 3.32
C SER A 34 -11.17 -34.01 4.03
N ASP A 35 -10.10 -33.81 3.26
CA ASP A 35 -8.79 -33.39 3.78
C ASP A 35 -8.63 -31.86 3.91
N VAL A 36 -9.71 -31.11 3.70
CA VAL A 36 -9.68 -29.65 3.71
C VAL A 36 -9.91 -29.13 5.13
N ASN A 37 -9.06 -28.21 5.56
CA ASN A 37 -9.23 -27.43 6.79
C ASN A 37 -9.14 -25.94 6.48
N VAL A 38 -10.17 -25.18 6.84
CA VAL A 38 -10.24 -23.73 6.66
C VAL A 38 -10.38 -23.03 8.00
N PHE A 39 -9.76 -21.86 8.14
CA PHE A 39 -9.76 -21.06 9.36
C PHE A 39 -9.40 -19.60 9.05
N TYR A 40 -9.73 -18.68 9.94
CA TYR A 40 -9.24 -17.31 9.84
C TYR A 40 -7.74 -17.25 10.00
N SER A 41 -7.07 -16.44 9.19
CA SER A 41 -5.62 -16.33 9.19
C SER A 41 -5.18 -14.92 8.81
N THR A 42 -3.87 -14.69 8.91
CA THR A 42 -3.21 -13.47 8.46
C THR A 42 -2.13 -13.82 7.44
N PRO A 43 -1.65 -12.87 6.62
CA PRO A 43 -0.52 -13.11 5.72
C PRO A 43 0.72 -13.65 6.46
N SER A 44 0.97 -13.18 7.68
CA SER A 44 2.09 -13.65 8.52
C SER A 44 1.92 -15.11 8.94
N CYS A 45 0.72 -15.52 9.37
CA CYS A 45 0.45 -16.92 9.72
C CYS A 45 0.58 -17.85 8.51
N TYR A 46 0.15 -17.41 7.33
CA TYR A 46 0.32 -18.15 6.08
C TYR A 46 1.81 -18.34 5.73
N LEU A 47 2.60 -17.26 5.76
CA LEU A 47 4.04 -17.33 5.48
C LEU A 47 4.79 -18.20 6.50
N TYR A 48 4.42 -18.12 7.78
CA TYR A 48 4.95 -18.99 8.82
C TYR A 48 4.71 -20.48 8.52
N ALA A 49 3.48 -20.84 8.12
CA ALA A 49 3.14 -22.22 7.75
C ALA A 49 3.92 -22.69 6.52
N LEU A 50 4.08 -21.83 5.49
CA LEU A 50 4.89 -22.15 4.31
C LEU A 50 6.36 -22.38 4.65
N ASN A 51 6.94 -21.55 5.52
CA ASN A 51 8.32 -21.72 5.96
C ASN A 51 8.50 -23.03 6.74
N LYS A 52 7.55 -23.36 7.62
CA LYS A 52 7.54 -24.60 8.41
C LYS A 52 7.38 -25.86 7.53
N ALA A 53 6.79 -25.74 6.34
CA ALA A 53 6.60 -26.87 5.44
C ALA A 53 7.91 -27.44 4.87
N GLY A 54 9.05 -26.76 5.04
CA GLY A 54 10.36 -27.28 4.63
C GLY A 54 10.50 -27.42 3.10
N LEU A 55 9.73 -26.65 2.33
CA LEU A 55 9.76 -26.65 0.87
C LEU A 55 10.93 -25.81 0.35
N THR A 56 11.39 -26.13 -0.85
CA THR A 56 12.35 -25.32 -1.61
C THR A 56 11.60 -24.42 -2.60
N TRP A 57 12.15 -23.23 -2.84
CA TRP A 57 11.54 -22.22 -3.71
C TRP A 57 12.56 -21.75 -4.75
N PRO A 58 12.12 -21.43 -5.98
CA PRO A 58 13.02 -20.87 -6.99
C PRO A 58 13.50 -19.47 -6.58
N SER A 59 14.69 -19.09 -7.09
CA SER A 59 15.23 -17.74 -6.93
C SER A 59 14.73 -16.80 -8.03
N LYS A 60 14.49 -15.53 -7.70
CA LYS A 60 14.16 -14.44 -8.64
C LYS A 60 15.00 -13.21 -8.26
N THR A 61 15.68 -12.63 -9.24
CA THR A 61 16.66 -11.54 -9.01
C THR A 61 16.25 -10.18 -9.58
N ASP A 62 15.47 -10.17 -10.66
CA ASP A 62 15.13 -8.92 -11.37
C ASP A 62 13.79 -8.35 -10.89
N ASP A 63 13.28 -7.32 -11.56
CA ASP A 63 11.98 -6.72 -11.25
C ASP A 63 10.77 -7.43 -11.92
N PHE A 64 9.60 -6.78 -11.84
CA PHE A 64 8.34 -7.19 -12.47
C PHE A 64 7.82 -6.14 -13.46
N PHE A 65 8.69 -5.33 -14.07
CA PHE A 65 8.29 -4.32 -15.05
C PHE A 65 8.60 -4.72 -16.50
N PRO A 66 7.80 -4.25 -17.48
CA PRO A 66 6.52 -3.55 -17.31
C PRO A 66 5.36 -4.52 -16.98
N ILE A 67 4.37 -4.04 -16.22
CA ILE A 67 3.15 -4.81 -15.94
C ILE A 67 2.21 -4.69 -17.15
N ALA A 68 1.61 -5.81 -17.56
CA ALA A 68 0.56 -5.84 -18.58
C ALA A 68 -0.61 -6.71 -18.11
N GLN A 69 -1.84 -6.20 -18.24
CA GLN A 69 -3.04 -6.94 -17.84
C GLN A 69 -3.59 -7.82 -18.98
N ASN A 70 -3.31 -7.46 -20.23
CA ASN A 70 -3.68 -8.20 -21.44
C ASN A 70 -2.64 -7.93 -22.55
N PRO A 71 -2.67 -8.63 -23.70
CA PRO A 71 -1.62 -8.54 -24.72
C PRO A 71 -1.31 -7.13 -25.25
N HIS A 72 -2.23 -6.18 -25.11
CA HIS A 72 -2.06 -4.80 -25.57
C HIS A 72 -2.29 -3.75 -24.46
N GLY A 73 -2.34 -4.19 -23.21
CA GLY A 73 -2.67 -3.37 -22.04
C GLY A 73 -1.46 -3.19 -21.12
N PHE A 74 -0.38 -2.61 -21.65
CA PHE A 74 0.85 -2.33 -20.90
C PHE A 74 0.68 -1.06 -20.06
N TRP A 75 1.00 -1.16 -18.77
CA TRP A 75 0.86 -0.07 -17.82
C TRP A 75 2.14 0.76 -17.75
N THR A 76 2.53 1.36 -18.87
CA THR A 76 3.73 2.23 -18.96
C THR A 76 3.38 3.71 -19.02
N GLY A 77 2.11 4.07 -19.28
CA GLY A 77 1.67 5.46 -19.34
C GLY A 77 1.77 6.21 -18.00
N TYR A 78 1.58 5.52 -16.88
CA TYR A 78 1.68 6.14 -15.55
C TYR A 78 3.13 6.52 -15.18
N PHE A 79 4.14 6.05 -15.92
CA PHE A 79 5.51 6.52 -15.76
C PHE A 79 5.65 8.02 -16.03
N THR A 80 4.78 8.59 -16.87
CA THR A 80 4.82 10.02 -17.27
C THR A 80 3.58 10.82 -16.86
N SER A 81 2.44 10.16 -16.60
CA SER A 81 1.17 10.81 -16.26
C SER A 81 1.33 11.82 -15.11
N ARG A 82 0.77 13.03 -15.24
CA ARG A 82 0.91 14.14 -14.26
C ARG A 82 2.37 14.49 -13.91
N ALA A 83 3.21 14.71 -14.93
CA ALA A 83 4.63 15.03 -14.75
C ALA A 83 4.91 16.19 -13.77
N ALA A 84 4.03 17.20 -13.71
CA ALA A 84 4.15 18.31 -12.75
C ALA A 84 4.05 17.83 -11.29
N LEU A 85 3.09 16.95 -10.98
CA LEU A 85 2.93 16.38 -9.63
C LEU A 85 4.11 15.47 -9.27
N LYS A 86 4.60 14.65 -10.21
CA LYS A 86 5.82 13.84 -10.03
C LYS A 86 7.03 14.71 -9.68
N ARG A 87 7.23 15.83 -10.38
CA ARG A 87 8.29 16.79 -10.05
C ARG A 87 8.06 17.41 -8.67
N TYR A 88 6.82 17.76 -8.34
CA TYR A 88 6.51 18.42 -7.08
C TYR A 88 6.73 17.51 -5.87
N GLU A 89 6.41 16.23 -5.98
CA GLU A 89 6.75 15.21 -4.99
C GLU A 89 8.28 15.15 -4.76
N ARG A 90 9.09 15.13 -5.83
CA ARG A 90 10.56 15.06 -5.69
C ARG A 90 11.14 16.31 -5.03
N TYR A 91 10.60 17.47 -5.39
CA TYR A 91 10.95 18.76 -4.78
C TYR A 91 10.58 18.79 -3.29
N SER A 92 9.37 18.36 -2.95
CA SER A 92 8.88 18.29 -1.56
C SER A 92 9.71 17.32 -0.71
N ASN A 93 10.11 16.18 -1.27
CA ASN A 93 11.02 15.25 -0.58
C ASN A 93 12.39 15.87 -0.33
N ASN A 94 12.94 16.65 -1.27
CA ASN A 94 14.22 17.33 -1.08
C ASN A 94 14.17 18.28 0.14
N ILE A 95 13.10 19.08 0.24
CA ILE A 95 12.85 19.94 1.41
C ILE A 95 12.76 19.10 2.67
N LEU A 96 11.97 18.01 2.65
CA LEU A 96 11.83 17.13 3.82
C LEU A 96 13.18 16.58 4.31
N GLN A 97 14.06 16.14 3.40
CA GLN A 97 15.38 15.65 3.79
C GLN A 97 16.27 16.78 4.34
N ALA A 98 16.24 17.97 3.74
CA ALA A 98 16.98 19.14 4.23
C ALA A 98 16.51 19.55 5.63
N THR A 99 15.19 19.67 5.86
CA THR A 99 14.61 20.00 7.17
C THR A 99 14.98 18.96 8.22
N ARG A 100 15.00 17.65 7.88
CA ARG A 100 15.44 16.59 8.79
C ARG A 100 16.91 16.72 9.18
N GLN A 101 17.78 17.02 8.22
CA GLN A 101 19.21 17.23 8.48
C GLN A 101 19.44 18.46 9.37
N LEU A 102 18.76 19.58 9.07
CA LEU A 102 18.84 20.79 9.90
C LEU A 102 18.34 20.55 11.32
N ASN A 103 17.22 19.84 11.50
CA ASN A 103 16.73 19.45 12.82
C ASN A 103 17.70 18.53 13.58
N ALA A 104 18.43 17.66 12.87
CA ALA A 104 19.41 16.77 13.51
C ALA A 104 20.69 17.50 13.92
N LEU A 105 21.06 18.57 13.22
CA LEU A 105 22.29 19.33 13.44
C LEU A 105 22.09 20.57 14.31
N SER A 106 20.86 21.04 14.45
CA SER A 106 20.51 22.22 15.27
C SER A 106 19.81 21.81 16.56
N GLU A 107 19.77 22.73 17.52
CA GLU A 107 18.99 22.58 18.75
C GLU A 107 17.51 22.96 18.56
N ILE A 108 17.08 23.20 17.31
CA ILE A 108 15.71 23.61 16.99
C ILE A 108 14.82 22.37 16.92
N ASN A 109 13.71 22.39 17.66
CA ASN A 109 12.71 21.32 17.60
C ASN A 109 11.72 21.54 16.44
N LEU A 110 12.03 21.00 15.27
CA LEU A 110 11.18 21.01 14.07
C LEU A 110 10.34 19.73 13.93
N ARG A 111 10.18 18.95 15.01
CA ARG A 111 9.52 17.62 14.95
C ARG A 111 8.11 17.70 14.38
N SER A 112 7.30 18.68 14.79
CA SER A 112 5.93 18.85 14.29
C SER A 112 5.94 19.19 12.80
N SER A 113 6.81 20.11 12.39
CA SER A 113 6.91 20.51 10.99
C SER A 113 7.35 19.37 10.08
N ILE A 114 8.36 18.60 10.51
CA ILE A 114 8.81 17.39 9.83
C ILE A 114 7.68 16.37 9.75
N PHE A 115 6.89 16.22 10.81
CA PHE A 115 5.77 15.27 10.82
C PHE A 115 4.72 15.62 9.76
N HIS A 116 4.29 16.87 9.66
CA HIS A 116 3.29 17.30 8.67
C HIS A 116 3.76 17.06 7.22
N LEU A 117 4.97 17.49 6.87
CA LEU A 117 5.50 17.24 5.53
C LEU A 117 5.75 15.74 5.29
N SER A 118 6.14 14.97 6.32
CA SER A 118 6.30 13.51 6.20
C SER A 118 4.98 12.81 5.92
N GLU A 119 3.88 13.25 6.54
CA GLU A 119 2.54 12.69 6.31
C GLU A 119 2.07 12.98 4.88
N ALA A 120 2.18 14.25 4.43
CA ALA A 120 1.85 14.63 3.05
C ALA A 120 2.69 13.85 2.02
N MET A 121 3.99 13.72 2.28
CA MET A 121 4.89 12.91 1.44
C MET A 121 4.52 11.43 1.44
N GLY A 122 4.10 10.88 2.58
CA GLY A 122 3.64 9.50 2.69
C GLY A 122 2.38 9.23 1.86
N VAL A 123 1.39 10.13 1.94
CA VAL A 123 0.18 10.08 1.11
C VAL A 123 0.54 10.20 -0.37
N ALA A 124 1.48 11.08 -0.73
CA ALA A 124 1.93 11.23 -2.11
C ALA A 124 2.59 9.97 -2.70
N GLN A 125 3.07 9.02 -1.88
CA GLN A 125 3.58 7.72 -2.36
C GLN A 125 2.49 6.69 -2.62
N HIS A 126 1.21 6.99 -2.35
CA HIS A 126 0.10 6.10 -2.72
C HIS A 126 0.17 5.74 -4.22
N HIS A 127 -0.21 4.51 -4.57
CA HIS A 127 -0.06 3.99 -5.93
C HIS A 127 -0.98 4.65 -6.96
N ASP A 128 -1.93 5.51 -6.52
CA ASP A 128 -2.68 6.43 -7.38
C ASP A 128 -2.28 7.90 -7.24
N ALA A 129 -1.32 8.23 -6.37
CA ALA A 129 -0.84 9.59 -6.17
C ALA A 129 0.34 9.88 -7.11
N VAL A 130 1.57 9.57 -6.73
CA VAL A 130 2.76 9.83 -7.58
C VAL A 130 2.69 9.15 -8.94
N SER A 131 1.90 8.08 -9.11
CA SER A 131 1.65 7.43 -10.40
C SER A 131 0.83 8.30 -11.36
N GLY A 132 -0.03 9.18 -10.85
CA GLY A 132 -0.88 10.05 -11.65
C GLY A 132 -2.13 9.38 -12.23
N THR A 133 -2.67 8.35 -11.54
CA THR A 133 -3.86 7.56 -11.98
C THR A 133 -5.16 7.95 -11.26
N GLU A 134 -5.13 8.97 -10.41
CA GLU A 134 -6.26 9.56 -9.70
C GLU A 134 -7.11 10.53 -10.54
N LYS A 135 -8.30 10.87 -10.02
CA LYS A 135 -9.16 11.94 -10.58
C LYS A 135 -8.54 13.32 -10.33
N GLN A 136 -8.86 14.31 -11.17
CA GLN A 136 -8.25 15.64 -11.10
C GLN A 136 -8.32 16.30 -9.71
N HIS A 137 -9.50 16.33 -9.08
CA HIS A 137 -9.65 16.95 -7.75
C HIS A 137 -8.83 16.24 -6.66
N VAL A 138 -8.53 14.95 -6.83
CA VAL A 138 -7.66 14.20 -5.91
C VAL A 138 -6.20 14.58 -6.14
N ALA A 139 -5.79 14.77 -7.40
CA ALA A 139 -4.47 15.30 -7.73
C ALA A 139 -4.25 16.70 -7.14
N ASP A 140 -5.29 17.54 -7.20
CA ASP A 140 -5.28 18.89 -6.63
C ASP A 140 -5.16 18.84 -5.08
N ASP A 141 -5.86 17.90 -4.42
CA ASP A 141 -5.72 17.64 -2.97
C ASP A 141 -4.31 17.17 -2.60
N TYR A 142 -3.70 16.27 -3.37
CA TYR A 142 -2.31 15.86 -3.14
C TYR A 142 -1.33 17.03 -3.26
N ALA A 143 -1.48 17.88 -4.29
CA ALA A 143 -0.65 19.08 -4.44
C ALA A 143 -0.87 20.07 -3.29
N GLN A 144 -2.10 20.26 -2.84
CA GLN A 144 -2.42 21.12 -1.70
C GLN A 144 -1.74 20.63 -0.41
N ARG A 145 -1.81 19.33 -0.11
CA ARG A 145 -1.16 18.73 1.07
C ARG A 145 0.36 18.92 1.04
N LEU A 146 0.99 18.71 -0.11
CA LEU A 146 2.43 18.93 -0.28
C LEU A 146 2.82 20.40 -0.06
N SER A 147 2.03 21.34 -0.60
CA SER A 147 2.23 22.78 -0.39
C SER A 147 2.15 23.15 1.08
N GLN A 148 1.08 22.72 1.76
CA GLN A 148 0.90 22.97 3.20
C GLN A 148 2.05 22.35 4.02
N GLY A 149 2.49 21.14 3.68
CA GLY A 149 3.63 20.51 4.33
C GLY A 149 4.92 21.30 4.16
N ILE A 150 5.19 21.82 2.95
CA ILE A 150 6.36 22.66 2.67
C ILE A 150 6.27 23.96 3.47
N ASP A 151 5.14 24.66 3.45
CA ASP A 151 4.96 25.96 4.12
C ASP A 151 5.15 25.84 5.65
N ILE A 152 4.84 24.69 6.24
CA ILE A 152 5.06 24.42 7.67
C ILE A 152 6.52 24.04 7.97
N ALA A 153 7.24 23.46 6.99
CA ALA A 153 8.59 22.92 7.16
C ALA A 153 9.73 23.87 6.73
N ALA A 154 9.41 24.89 5.94
CA ALA A 154 10.30 25.99 5.53
C ALA A 154 10.30 27.12 6.56
#